data_AF-A0A928U223-F1
#
_entry.id   AF-A0A928U223-F1
#
_cell.length_a   1.000
_cell.length_b   1.000
_cell.length_c   1.000
_cell.angle_alpha   90.00
_cell.angle_beta   90.00
_cell.angle_gamma   90.00
#
_symmetry.space_group_name_H-M   'P 1'
#
loop_
_entity.id
_entity.type
_entity.pdbx_description
1 polymer ?
#
loop_
_entity_poly.entity_id
_entity_poly.type
_entity_poly.pdbx_seq_one_letter_code
_entity_poly.pdbx_strand_id
1 'polypeptide(L)'
;MMFVETRYEHVTLDEKGAPVIAGTTMKVQELAAERLAWGWSPEEMLVNHPYLTLGQIFSALAYYADHQTEIEAAIEADVRLAKQLRQQTQPASLIARLKKMQRSNRPDNPSL
;
A
#
# COMPACT_ATOMS: atom_id res chain seq x y z
N MET A 1 -1.25 39.45 -21.48
CA MET A 1 -1.30 38.02 -21.85
C MET A 1 -2.09 37.30 -20.76
N MET A 2 -3.08 36.47 -21.09
CA MET A 2 -3.83 35.67 -20.11
C MET A 2 -3.12 34.33 -19.91
N PHE A 3 -2.91 33.95 -18.66
CA PHE A 3 -2.43 32.63 -18.26
C PHE A 3 -3.59 31.85 -17.66
N VAL A 4 -3.63 30.54 -17.92
CA VAL A 4 -4.57 29.61 -17.30
C VAL A 4 -3.73 28.53 -16.63
N GLU A 5 -3.91 28.37 -15.33
CA GLU A 5 -3.22 27.33 -14.57
C GLU A 5 -3.87 25.96 -14.81
N THR A 6 -3.01 24.95 -14.94
CA THR A 6 -3.42 23.54 -14.92
C THR A 6 -3.10 22.96 -13.55
N ARG A 7 -4.02 22.18 -12.96
CA ARG A 7 -3.76 21.43 -11.71
C ARG A 7 -2.97 20.14 -12.02
N TYR A 8 -2.87 19.25 -11.02
CA TYR A 8 -2.34 17.90 -11.18
C TYR A 8 -3.22 17.06 -12.12
N GLU A 9 -3.05 17.26 -13.43
CA GLU A 9 -3.69 16.49 -14.49
C GLU A 9 -3.41 15.01 -14.19
N HIS A 10 -4.42 14.18 -13.96
CA HIS A 10 -4.34 12.77 -13.49
C HIS A 10 -4.46 12.48 -11.99
N VAL A 11 -4.68 13.47 -11.12
CA VAL A 11 -5.06 13.22 -9.71
C VAL A 11 -6.51 13.61 -9.50
N THR A 12 -7.28 12.69 -8.91
CA THR A 12 -8.69 12.86 -8.54
C THR A 12 -8.85 12.62 -7.05
N LEU A 13 -9.92 13.14 -6.44
CA LEU A 13 -10.26 12.82 -5.06
C LEU A 13 -11.38 11.78 -5.06
N ASP A 14 -11.25 10.76 -4.21
CA ASP A 14 -12.35 9.81 -3.98
C ASP A 14 -13.47 10.42 -3.11
N GLU A 15 -14.51 9.64 -2.83
CA GLU A 15 -15.66 10.07 -2.00
C GLU A 15 -15.27 10.50 -0.59
N LYS A 16 -14.09 10.11 -0.11
CA LYS A 16 -13.54 10.44 1.21
C LYS A 16 -12.49 11.56 1.15
N GLY A 17 -12.27 12.13 -0.03
CA GLY A 17 -11.27 13.18 -0.24
C GLY A 17 -9.84 12.67 -0.37
N ALA A 18 -9.60 11.36 -0.51
CA ALA A 18 -8.26 10.82 -0.68
C ALA A 18 -7.78 10.98 -2.14
N PRO A 19 -6.53 11.40 -2.37
CA PRO A 19 -5.98 11.53 -3.72
C PRO A 19 -5.73 10.16 -4.37
N VAL A 20 -6.35 9.95 -5.54
CA VAL A 20 -6.33 8.73 -6.34
C VAL A 20 -5.88 9.06 -7.76
N ILE A 21 -5.04 8.20 -8.34
CA ILE A 21 -4.60 8.33 -9.73
C ILE A 21 -5.79 8.05 -10.66
N ALA A 22 -6.14 9.05 -11.48
CA ALA A 22 -7.32 9.04 -12.32
C ALA A 22 -7.39 7.79 -13.22
N GLY A 23 -8.56 7.16 -13.27
CA GLY A 23 -8.79 5.93 -14.05
C GLY A 23 -8.28 4.66 -13.37
N THR A 24 -7.84 4.73 -12.11
CA THR A 24 -7.36 3.58 -11.34
C THR A 24 -7.94 3.59 -9.92
N THR A 25 -7.67 2.54 -9.14
CA THR A 25 -7.92 2.53 -7.68
C THR A 25 -6.67 2.84 -6.87
N MET A 26 -5.54 3.14 -7.52
CA MET A 26 -4.27 3.36 -6.84
C MET A 26 -4.25 4.74 -6.20
N LYS A 27 -3.99 4.79 -4.89
CA LYS A 27 -3.89 6.05 -4.17
C LYS A 27 -2.50 6.67 -4.36
N VAL A 28 -2.44 8.00 -4.36
CA VAL A 28 -1.14 8.73 -4.37
C VAL A 28 -0.29 8.33 -3.17
N GLN A 29 -0.91 8.10 -1.99
CA GLN A 29 -0.18 7.64 -0.80
C GLN A 29 0.49 6.27 -0.99
N GLU A 30 -0.12 5.36 -1.73
CA GLU A 30 0.41 4.01 -1.95
C GLU A 30 1.64 4.09 -2.85
N LEU A 31 1.51 4.82 -3.96
CA LEU A 31 2.61 5.09 -4.88
C LEU A 31 3.78 5.81 -4.19
N ALA A 32 3.49 6.77 -3.30
CA ALA A 32 4.50 7.46 -2.50
C ALA A 32 5.18 6.53 -1.47
N ALA A 33 4.42 5.69 -0.79
CA ALA A 33 4.96 4.72 0.18
C ALA A 33 5.95 3.76 -0.48
N GLU A 34 5.64 3.27 -1.69
CA GLU A 34 6.54 2.41 -2.45
C GLU A 34 7.82 3.15 -2.86
N ARG A 35 7.71 4.40 -3.32
CA ARG A 35 8.88 5.22 -3.64
C ARG A 35 9.76 5.46 -2.42
N LEU A 36 9.18 5.73 -1.25
CA LEU A 36 9.93 5.92 0.00
C LEU A 36 10.59 4.62 0.48
N ALA A 37 9.93 3.47 0.29
CA ALA A 37 10.44 2.18 0.74
C ALA A 37 11.58 1.65 -0.15
N TRP A 38 11.48 1.84 -1.47
CA TRP A 38 12.38 1.22 -2.45
C TRP A 38 13.28 2.21 -3.19
N GLY A 39 12.99 3.51 -3.14
CA GLY A 39 13.75 4.54 -3.84
C GLY A 39 13.56 4.56 -5.35
N TRP A 40 12.50 3.93 -5.86
CA TRP A 40 12.29 3.77 -7.31
C TRP A 40 12.19 5.10 -8.06
N SER A 41 12.78 5.13 -9.26
CA SER A 41 12.55 6.19 -10.24
C SER A 41 11.14 6.07 -10.85
N PRO A 42 10.59 7.15 -11.46
CA PRO A 42 9.32 7.08 -12.18
C PRO A 42 9.28 5.98 -13.25
N GLU A 43 10.39 5.71 -13.93
CA GLU A 43 10.52 4.65 -14.93
C GLU A 43 10.48 3.26 -14.28
N GLU A 44 11.13 3.07 -13.15
CA GLU A 44 11.05 1.82 -12.39
C GLU A 44 9.64 1.60 -11.84
N MET A 45 8.97 2.67 -11.40
CA MET A 45 7.57 2.61 -10.97
C MET A 45 6.65 2.21 -12.13
N LEU A 46 6.90 2.67 -13.35
CA LEU A 46 6.16 2.23 -14.53
C LEU A 46 6.36 0.73 -14.81
N VAL A 47 7.59 0.22 -14.67
CA VAL A 47 7.87 -1.21 -14.84
C VAL A 47 7.09 -2.05 -13.83
N ASN A 48 6.97 -1.60 -12.59
CA ASN A 48 6.23 -2.29 -11.53
C ASN A 48 4.70 -2.08 -11.61
N HIS A 49 4.25 -0.96 -12.19
CA HIS A 49 2.84 -0.61 -12.39
C HIS A 49 2.53 -0.33 -13.87
N PRO A 50 2.58 -1.35 -14.75
CA PRO A 50 2.48 -1.16 -16.20
C PRO A 50 1.10 -0.69 -16.69
N TYR A 51 0.11 -0.65 -15.80
CA TYR A 51 -1.23 -0.08 -16.07
C TYR A 51 -1.27 1.44 -15.86
N LEU A 52 -0.22 2.04 -15.32
CA LEU A 52 -0.04 3.49 -15.26
C LEU A 52 0.70 3.99 -16.50
N THR A 53 0.58 5.29 -16.72
CA THR A 53 1.42 6.05 -17.65
C THR A 53 2.45 6.87 -16.88
N LEU A 54 3.55 7.26 -17.53
CA LEU A 54 4.51 8.18 -16.92
C LEU A 54 3.86 9.51 -16.51
N GLY A 55 2.91 10.03 -17.30
CA GLY A 55 2.17 11.26 -16.95
C GLY A 55 1.41 11.13 -15.63
N GLN A 56 0.70 10.01 -15.43
CA GLN A 56 0.03 9.70 -14.16
C GLN A 56 1.02 9.61 -13.00
N ILE A 57 2.15 8.93 -13.19
CA ILE A 57 3.20 8.79 -12.15
C ILE A 57 3.76 10.17 -11.79
N PHE A 58 4.18 10.96 -12.78
CA PHE A 58 4.73 12.30 -12.53
C PHE A 58 3.71 13.22 -11.85
N SER A 59 2.45 13.20 -12.27
CA SER A 59 1.41 14.02 -11.66
C SER A 59 1.13 13.62 -10.20
N ALA A 60 1.06 12.31 -9.92
CA ALA A 60 0.93 11.80 -8.56
C ALA A 60 2.14 12.18 -7.69
N LEU A 61 3.35 12.11 -8.23
CA LEU A 61 4.57 12.50 -7.51
C LEU A 61 4.66 14.01 -7.29
N ALA A 62 4.16 14.83 -8.22
CA ALA A 62 4.03 16.27 -8.02
C ALA A 62 3.01 16.60 -6.92
N TYR A 63 1.84 15.96 -6.96
CA TYR A 63 0.84 16.10 -5.88
C TYR A 63 1.43 15.70 -4.53
N TYR A 64 2.15 14.57 -4.50
CA TYR A 64 2.84 14.11 -3.31
C TYR A 64 3.85 15.13 -2.77
N ALA A 65 4.69 15.71 -3.64
CA ALA A 65 5.69 16.68 -3.21
C ALA A 65 5.06 17.92 -2.53
N ASP A 66 3.93 18.40 -3.07
CA ASP A 66 3.23 19.56 -2.51
C ASP A 66 2.39 19.23 -1.26
N HIS A 67 2.12 17.94 -1.00
CA HIS A 67 1.33 17.45 0.15
C HIS A 67 2.12 16.47 1.03
N GLN A 68 3.46 16.56 1.00
CA GLN A 68 4.35 15.52 1.52
C GLN A 68 4.08 15.23 3.01
N THR A 69 3.96 16.28 3.84
CA THR A 69 3.73 16.14 5.28
C THR A 69 2.44 15.39 5.61
N GLU A 70 1.34 15.68 4.89
CA GLU A 70 0.05 15.02 5.11
C GLU A 70 0.12 13.55 4.70
N ILE A 71 0.70 13.27 3.53
CA ILE A 71 0.77 11.92 2.98
C ILE A 71 1.72 11.04 3.79
N GLU A 72 2.89 11.54 4.18
CA GLU A 72 3.81 10.80 5.06
C GLU A 72 3.15 10.49 6.41
N ALA A 73 2.43 11.44 7.00
CA ALA A 73 1.70 11.21 8.25
C ALA A 73 0.60 10.14 8.10
N ALA A 74 -0.10 10.12 6.96
CA ALA A 74 -1.09 9.09 6.64
C ALA A 74 -0.44 7.70 6.46
N ILE A 75 0.67 7.62 5.73
CA ILE A 75 1.46 6.39 5.57
C ILE A 75 1.91 5.85 6.93
N GLU A 76 2.45 6.70 7.80
CA GLU A 76 2.84 6.27 9.14
C GLU A 76 1.65 5.80 9.99
N ALA A 77 0.50 6.45 9.88
CA ALA A 77 -0.71 6.06 10.58
C ALA A 77 -1.18 4.66 10.13
N ASP A 78 -1.18 4.39 8.83
CA ASP A 78 -1.50 3.08 8.26
C ASP A 78 -0.51 2.01 8.74
N VAL A 79 0.78 2.31 8.79
CA VAL A 79 1.82 1.41 9.35
C VAL A 79 1.57 1.12 10.83
N ARG A 80 1.27 2.14 11.64
CA ARG A 80 0.97 1.98 13.08
C ARG A 80 -0.26 1.12 13.29
N LEU A 81 -1.34 1.37 12.54
CA LEU A 81 -2.57 0.61 12.59
C LEU A 81 -2.33 -0.86 12.21
N ALA A 82 -1.62 -1.11 11.11
CA ALA A 82 -1.27 -2.45 10.68
C ALA A 82 -0.45 -3.21 11.74
N LYS A 83 0.48 -2.53 12.42
CA LYS A 83 1.26 -3.12 13.53
C LYS A 83 0.38 -3.48 14.72
N GLN A 84 -0.54 -2.61 15.11
CA GLN A 84 -1.50 -2.87 16.21
C GLN A 84 -2.40 -4.06 15.89
N LEU A 85 -2.98 -4.09 14.68
CA LEU A 85 -3.84 -5.21 14.24
C LEU A 85 -3.08 -6.54 14.22
N ARG A 86 -1.81 -6.55 13.78
CA ARG A 86 -0.96 -7.75 13.83
C ARG A 86 -0.68 -8.22 15.26
N GLN A 87 -0.52 -7.30 16.20
CA GLN A 87 -0.32 -7.63 17.62
C GLN A 87 -1.60 -8.20 18.26
N GLN A 88 -2.77 -7.67 17.89
CA GLN A 88 -4.07 -8.16 18.36
C GLN A 88 -4.45 -9.50 17.70
N THR A 89 -4.01 -9.72 16.46
CA THR A 89 -4.30 -10.91 15.66
C THR A 89 -3.12 -11.88 15.69
N GLN A 90 -2.75 -12.41 16.87
CA GLN A 90 -1.87 -13.58 16.89
C GLN A 90 -2.66 -14.81 16.41
N PRO A 91 -2.15 -15.62 15.46
CA PRO A 91 -2.75 -16.90 15.06
C PRO A 91 -2.50 -17.99 16.12
N ALA A 92 -2.51 -17.62 17.40
CA ALA A 92 -2.22 -18.53 18.51
C ALA A 92 -3.37 -19.50 18.77
N SER A 93 -4.62 -19.18 18.41
CA SER A 93 -5.75 -20.08 18.70
C SER A 93 -5.98 -21.13 17.63
N LEU A 94 -5.93 -20.78 16.33
CA LEU A 94 -6.21 -21.72 15.25
C LEU A 94 -5.00 -22.59 14.90
N ILE A 95 -3.81 -22.00 14.70
CA ILE A 95 -2.60 -22.79 14.40
C ILE A 95 -2.19 -23.66 15.60
N ALA A 96 -2.36 -23.18 16.84
CA ALA A 96 -2.10 -24.03 18.00
C ALA A 96 -3.17 -25.13 18.18
N ARG A 97 -4.45 -24.88 17.90
CA ARG A 97 -5.49 -25.95 17.88
C ARG A 97 -5.17 -27.01 16.82
N LEU A 98 -4.80 -26.59 15.61
CA LEU A 98 -4.44 -27.51 14.53
C LEU A 98 -3.20 -28.35 14.89
N LYS A 99 -2.15 -27.74 15.45
CA LYS A 99 -0.96 -28.47 15.93
C LYS A 99 -1.29 -29.43 17.08
N LYS A 100 -2.20 -29.07 17.99
CA LYS A 100 -2.64 -29.93 19.10
C LYS A 100 -3.44 -31.14 18.59
N MET A 101 -4.32 -30.95 17.61
CA MET A 101 -5.09 -32.02 16.98
C MET A 101 -4.21 -32.99 16.17
N GLN A 102 -3.22 -32.47 15.43
CA GLN A 102 -2.28 -33.31 14.68
C GLN A 102 -1.39 -34.16 15.58
N ARG A 103 -1.00 -33.65 16.76
CA ARG A 103 -0.25 -34.44 17.76
C ARG A 103 -1.08 -35.52 18.44
N SER A 104 -2.38 -35.29 18.63
CA SER A 104 -3.30 -36.26 19.26
C SER A 104 -3.74 -37.38 18.31
N ASN A 105 -3.54 -37.23 17.00
CA ASN A 105 -3.99 -38.17 15.97
C ASN A 105 -2.82 -38.92 15.30
N ARG A 106 -1.63 -38.93 15.90
CA ARG A 106 -0.49 -39.72 15.41
C ARG A 106 -0.73 -41.17 15.82
N PRO A 107 -0.96 -42.12 14.88
CA PRO A 107 -1.06 -43.53 15.25
C PRO A 107 0.29 -44.00 15.77
N ASP A 108 0.29 -44.60 16.96
CA ASP A 108 1.38 -45.43 17.44
C ASP A 108 1.49 -46.61 16.47
N ASN A 109 2.43 -46.53 15.53
CA ASN A 109 2.78 -47.66 14.70
C ASN A 109 3.93 -48.39 15.39
N PRO A 110 3.73 -49.61 15.92
CA PRO A 110 4.84 -50.38 16.46
C PRO A 110 5.75 -50.82 15.32
N SER A 111 7.03 -50.54 15.47
CA SER A 111 8.08 -50.94 14.53
C SER A 111 8.06 -52.45 14.29
N LEU A 112 8.11 -52.84 13.02
CA LEU A 112 8.60 -54.15 12.57
C LEU A 112 10.08 -54.01 12.19
#